data_AF-A0A2T6FKQ6-F1
#
_entry.id   AF-A0A2T6FKQ6-F1
#
_cell.length_a   1.000
_cell.length_b   1.000
_cell.length_c   1.000
_cell.angle_alpha   90.00
_cell.angle_beta   90.00
_cell.angle_gamma   90.00
#
_symmetry.space_group_name_H-M   'P 1'
#
loop_
_entity.id
_entity.type
_entity.pdbx_description
1 polymer ?
#
loop_
_entity_poly.entity_id
_entity_poly.type
_entity_poly.pdbx_seq_one_letter_code
_entity_poly.pdbx_strand_id
1 'polypeptide(L)'
;MFTGSHSISMDPKGRMAIPARIRDSLVASSAGRIWVTAHMYERCLLVYSEPEWEPVLAKVQALPAGNEQVRKIQRRFMGQAVNLELDANGRVLVPPTLREFAHLDKKLMLVGLGNKLELWDEDSWNALMDQSADGEMPAELQNLSF
;
A
#
# COMPACT_ATOMS: atom_id res chain seq x y z
N MET A 1 10.42 -9.89 1.01
CA MET A 1 10.18 -9.25 -0.30
C MET A 1 8.81 -9.67 -0.82
N PHE A 2 7.97 -8.70 -1.16
CA PHE A 2 6.63 -8.90 -1.72
C PHE A 2 6.69 -8.75 -3.24
N THR A 3 6.13 -9.70 -3.98
CA THR A 3 6.08 -9.64 -5.46
C THR A 3 4.79 -10.26 -5.97
N GLY A 4 4.41 -9.86 -7.19
CA GLY A 4 3.23 -10.36 -7.88
C GLY A 4 1.95 -9.58 -7.54
N SER A 5 0.90 -9.83 -8.31
CA SER A 5 -0.42 -9.22 -8.15
C SER A 5 -1.45 -10.29 -7.83
N HIS A 6 -2.25 -10.07 -6.79
CA HIS A 6 -3.20 -11.03 -6.26
C HIS A 6 -4.60 -10.42 -6.21
N SER A 7 -5.56 -11.01 -6.92
CA SER A 7 -6.97 -10.69 -6.73
C SER A 7 -7.45 -11.28 -5.40
N ILE A 8 -7.97 -10.41 -4.54
CA ILE A 8 -8.51 -10.76 -3.22
C ILE A 8 -9.88 -10.09 -3.05
N SER A 9 -10.57 -10.42 -1.96
CA SER A 9 -11.86 -9.80 -1.67
C SER A 9 -11.95 -9.23 -0.26
N MET A 10 -12.77 -8.19 -0.13
CA MET A 10 -13.19 -7.62 1.14
C MET A 10 -14.55 -8.19 1.55
N ASP A 11 -14.69 -8.50 2.84
CA ASP A 11 -15.99 -8.81 3.42
C ASP A 11 -16.79 -7.53 3.74
N PRO A 12 -18.11 -7.63 4.01
CA PRO A 12 -18.94 -6.47 4.33
C PRO A 12 -18.52 -5.69 5.59
N LYS A 13 -17.67 -6.27 6.44
CA LYS A 13 -17.15 -5.61 7.64
C LYS A 13 -15.85 -4.86 7.35
N GLY A 14 -15.34 -4.89 6.12
CA GLY A 14 -14.09 -4.26 5.74
C GLY A 14 -12.85 -5.12 6.00
N ARG A 15 -13.02 -6.44 6.18
CA ARG A 15 -11.90 -7.35 6.41
C ARG A 15 -11.45 -7.99 5.11
N MET A 16 -10.13 -8.05 4.90
CA MET A 16 -9.52 -8.77 3.78
C MET A 16 -8.58 -9.86 4.29
N ALA A 17 -8.53 -10.99 3.58
CA ALA A 17 -7.56 -12.05 3.86
C ALA A 17 -6.25 -11.79 3.12
N ILE A 18 -5.13 -11.89 3.83
CA ILE A 18 -3.80 -11.77 3.22
C ILE A 18 -3.40 -13.12 2.60
N PRO A 19 -2.96 -13.17 1.32
CA PRO A 19 -2.47 -14.39 0.70
C PRO A 19 -1.37 -15.07 1.52
N ALA A 20 -1.39 -16.41 1.61
CA ALA A 20 -0.56 -17.18 2.54
C ALA A 20 0.93 -16.81 2.49
N ARG A 21 1.53 -16.72 1.30
CA ARG A 21 2.95 -16.37 1.14
C ARG A 21 3.30 -14.97 1.70
N ILE A 22 2.41 -14.01 1.51
CA ILE A 22 2.58 -12.64 2.01
C ILE A 22 2.41 -12.65 3.53
N ARG A 23 1.35 -13.32 4.03
CA ARG A 23 1.10 -13.48 5.47
C ARG A 23 2.30 -14.09 6.18
N ASP A 24 2.85 -15.18 5.67
CA ASP A 24 3.98 -15.87 6.30
C ASP A 24 5.21 -14.96 6.36
N SER A 25 5.41 -14.12 5.33
CA SER A 25 6.47 -13.09 5.32
C SER A 25 6.24 -11.99 6.35
N LEU A 26 4.99 -11.55 6.55
CA LEU A 26 4.62 -10.54 7.56
C LEU A 26 4.72 -11.08 8.99
N VAL A 27 4.36 -12.34 9.20
CA VAL A 27 4.53 -13.04 10.49
C VAL A 27 6.01 -13.19 10.82
N ALA A 28 6.83 -13.62 9.86
CA ALA A 28 8.26 -13.79 10.09
C ALA A 28 9.00 -12.46 10.37
N SER A 29 8.60 -11.35 9.73
CA SER A 29 9.28 -10.06 9.86
C SER A 29 8.75 -9.15 10.96
N SER A 30 7.47 -9.29 11.32
CA SER A 30 6.77 -8.32 12.18
C SER A 30 5.67 -8.96 13.04
N ALA A 31 5.69 -10.28 13.23
CA ALA A 31 4.66 -11.01 13.98
C ALA A 31 3.22 -10.72 13.51
N GLY A 32 3.04 -10.40 12.22
CA GLY A 32 1.73 -10.08 11.65
C GLY A 32 1.27 -8.64 11.91
N ARG A 33 2.10 -7.78 12.51
CA ARG A 33 1.86 -6.34 12.59
C ARG A 33 2.24 -5.67 11.28
N ILE A 34 1.39 -4.76 10.83
CA ILE A 34 1.56 -4.02 9.57
C ILE A 34 1.24 -2.55 9.77
N TRP A 35 1.77 -1.73 8.88
CA TRP A 35 1.37 -0.34 8.72
C TRP A 35 0.58 -0.20 7.43
N VAL A 36 -0.58 0.47 7.51
CA VAL A 36 -1.40 0.80 6.35
C VAL A 36 -1.57 2.31 6.28
N THR A 37 -1.36 2.89 5.09
CA THR A 37 -1.50 4.33 4.85
C THR A 37 -2.04 4.60 3.46
N ALA A 38 -2.53 5.81 3.21
CA ALA A 38 -2.85 6.28 1.87
C ALA A 38 -1.61 6.56 1.04
N HIS A 39 -1.67 6.22 -0.25
CA HIS A 39 -0.65 6.63 -1.20
C HIS A 39 -0.63 8.17 -1.37
N MET A 40 0.54 8.72 -1.72
CA MET A 40 0.74 10.18 -1.77
C MET A 40 0.00 10.83 -2.94
N TYR A 41 -0.05 10.13 -4.08
CA TYR A 41 -0.55 10.67 -5.36
C TYR A 41 -1.78 9.92 -5.87
N GLU A 42 -1.67 8.61 -5.97
CA GLU A 42 -2.73 7.67 -6.39
C GLU A 42 -3.76 7.33 -5.30
N ARG A 43 -4.90 6.77 -5.73
CA ARG A 43 -6.02 6.37 -4.87
C ARG A 43 -5.94 4.90 -4.48
N CYS A 44 -4.83 4.53 -3.86
CA CYS A 44 -4.59 3.19 -3.31
C CYS A 44 -4.04 3.29 -1.88
N LEU A 45 -4.02 2.16 -1.18
CA LEU A 45 -3.35 2.07 0.12
C LEU A 45 -1.98 1.41 -0.03
N LEU A 46 -1.03 1.82 0.81
CA LEU A 46 0.24 1.15 0.97
C LEU A 46 0.24 0.33 2.24
N VAL A 47 0.76 -0.88 2.15
CA VAL A 47 0.96 -1.79 3.28
C VAL A 47 2.44 -2.09 3.44
N TYR A 48 2.95 -1.90 4.65
CA TYR A 48 4.33 -2.18 5.03
C TYR A 48 4.36 -3.17 6.18
N SER A 49 5.38 -4.03 6.22
CA SER A 49 5.79 -4.64 7.49
C SER A 49 6.41 -3.58 8.39
N GLU A 50 6.45 -3.84 9.69
CA GLU A 50 7.01 -2.91 10.67
C GLU A 50 8.46 -2.45 10.34
N PRO A 51 9.41 -3.35 9.99
CA PRO A 51 10.77 -2.94 9.63
C PRO A 51 10.87 -2.08 8.36
N GLU A 52 9.95 -2.26 7.41
CA GLU A 52 9.94 -1.50 6.15
C GLU A 52 9.28 -0.12 6.30
N TRP A 53 8.42 0.03 7.31
CA TRP A 53 7.76 1.30 7.62
C TRP A 53 8.71 2.33 8.23
N GLU A 54 9.56 1.92 9.18
CA GLU A 54 10.48 2.81 9.90
C GLU A 54 11.34 3.72 8.98
N PRO A 55 12.04 3.21 7.95
CA PRO A 55 12.83 4.06 7.07
C PRO A 55 11.96 5.00 6.21
N VAL A 56 10.72 4.61 5.91
CA VAL A 56 9.76 5.46 5.19
C VAL A 56 9.29 6.61 6.08
N LEU A 57 8.93 6.30 7.33
CA LEU A 57 8.53 7.29 8.33
C LEU A 57 9.62 8.34 8.55
N ALA A 58 10.87 7.92 8.74
CA ALA A 58 12.00 8.82 8.93
C ALA A 58 12.18 9.79 7.75
N LYS A 59 12.06 9.30 6.51
CA LYS A 59 12.15 10.14 5.30
C LYS A 59 11.04 11.18 5.24
N VAL A 60 9.80 10.78 5.53
CA VAL A 60 8.65 11.69 5.47
C VAL A 60 8.70 12.74 6.59
N GLN A 61 9.19 12.38 7.78
CA GLN A 61 9.40 13.31 8.89
C GLN A 61 10.50 14.33 8.62
N ALA A 62 11.52 13.97 7.84
CA ALA A 62 12.62 14.86 7.47
C ALA A 62 12.24 15.92 6.41
N LEU A 63 11.03 15.85 5.83
CA LEU A 63 10.61 16.80 4.80
C LEU A 63 10.41 18.22 5.36
N PRO A 64 10.75 19.29 4.60
CA PRO A 64 10.64 20.66 5.07
C PRO A 64 9.19 21.10 5.35
N ALA A 65 8.82 21.23 6.62
CA ALA A 65 7.47 21.60 7.05
C ALA A 65 7.02 23.01 6.61
N GLY A 66 7.94 23.87 6.17
CA GLY A 66 7.64 25.21 5.64
C GLY A 66 6.85 25.19 4.33
N ASN A 67 6.93 24.12 3.54
CA ASN A 67 6.24 23.99 2.27
C ASN A 67 4.79 23.48 2.46
N GLU A 68 3.80 24.20 1.91
CA GLU A 68 2.39 23.83 2.04
C GLU A 68 2.05 22.48 1.41
N GLN A 69 2.64 22.17 0.25
CA GLN A 69 2.43 20.89 -0.42
C GLN A 69 3.01 19.73 0.40
N VAL A 70 4.18 19.93 1.01
CA VAL A 70 4.76 18.95 1.94
C VAL A 70 3.80 18.67 3.11
N ARG A 71 3.23 19.71 3.72
CA ARG A 71 2.25 19.53 4.82
C ARG A 71 0.99 18.78 4.37
N LYS A 72 0.51 19.02 3.15
CA LYS A 72 -0.63 18.28 2.57
C LYS A 72 -0.30 16.79 2.39
N ILE A 73 0.86 16.49 1.83
CA ILE A 73 1.33 15.10 1.64
C ILE A 73 1.53 14.41 3.00
N GLN A 74 2.15 15.07 3.98
CA GLN A 74 2.31 14.52 5.33
C GLN A 74 0.96 14.20 5.99
N ARG A 75 -0.05 15.08 5.87
CA ARG A 75 -1.39 14.78 6.39
C ARG A 75 -2.08 13.62 5.68
N ARG A 76 -1.91 13.50 4.36
CA ARG A 76 -2.47 12.39 3.59
C ARG A 76 -1.80 11.07 3.96
N PHE A 77 -0.47 11.05 3.95
CA PHE A 77 0.33 9.85 4.20
C PHE A 77 0.40 9.54 5.70
N MET A 78 1.09 10.35 6.49
CA MET A 78 1.24 10.08 7.92
C MET A 78 -0.06 10.23 8.70
N GLY A 79 -0.89 11.23 8.36
CA GLY A 79 -2.15 11.46 9.07
C GLY A 79 -3.20 10.36 8.88
N GLN A 80 -3.02 9.49 7.88
CA GLN A 80 -3.86 8.31 7.68
C GLN A 80 -3.13 6.99 7.97
N ALA A 81 -1.86 7.04 8.38
CA ALA A 81 -1.11 5.84 8.73
C ALA A 81 -1.66 5.21 10.01
N VAL A 82 -1.98 3.91 9.95
CA VAL A 82 -2.49 3.12 11.07
C VAL A 82 -1.67 1.84 11.20
N ASN A 83 -1.40 1.43 12.44
CA ASN A 83 -0.83 0.13 12.74
C ASN A 83 -1.97 -0.88 12.92
N LEU A 84 -1.92 -1.99 12.19
CA LEU A 84 -2.93 -3.06 12.22
C LEU A 84 -2.24 -4.39 12.48
N GLU A 85 -3.00 -5.36 12.96
CA GLU A 85 -2.52 -6.72 13.20
C GLU A 85 -3.41 -7.73 12.46
N LEU A 86 -2.79 -8.75 11.88
CA LEU A 86 -3.50 -9.87 11.29
C LEU A 86 -4.20 -10.68 12.39
N ASP A 87 -5.47 -11.04 12.18
CA ASP A 87 -6.17 -11.97 13.07
C ASP A 87 -5.64 -13.41 12.93
N ALA A 88 -6.12 -14.32 13.78
CA ALA A 88 -5.73 -15.73 13.76
C ALA A 88 -6.01 -16.45 12.41
N ASN A 89 -6.85 -15.88 11.55
CA ASN A 89 -7.13 -16.39 10.21
C ASN A 89 -6.34 -15.66 9.11
N GLY A 90 -5.41 -14.77 9.48
CA GLY A 90 -4.61 -13.97 8.56
C GLY A 90 -5.39 -12.84 7.89
N ARG A 91 -6.46 -12.34 8.53
CA ARG A 91 -7.26 -11.23 8.00
C ARG A 91 -6.92 -9.92 8.68
N VAL A 92 -7.08 -8.82 7.94
CA VAL A 92 -6.92 -7.45 8.45
C VAL A 92 -8.22 -6.69 8.27
N LEU A 93 -8.64 -5.95 9.30
CA LEU A 93 -9.74 -5.00 9.25
C LEU A 93 -9.22 -3.65 8.75
N VAL A 94 -9.61 -3.23 7.54
CA VAL A 94 -9.21 -1.93 6.98
C VAL A 94 -10.16 -0.84 7.49
N PRO A 95 -9.66 0.21 8.16
CA PRO A 95 -10.50 1.29 8.66
C PRO A 95 -11.36 1.96 7.58
N PRO A 96 -12.60 2.38 7.90
CA PRO A 96 -13.49 3.04 6.93
C PRO A 96 -12.84 4.21 6.19
N THR A 97 -12.08 5.05 6.90
CA THR A 97 -11.42 6.23 6.33
C THR A 97 -10.43 5.89 5.20
N LEU A 98 -9.71 4.78 5.35
CA LEU A 98 -8.76 4.30 4.34
C LEU A 98 -9.49 3.63 3.16
N ARG A 99 -10.58 2.89 3.45
CA ARG A 99 -11.43 2.30 2.41
C ARG A 99 -12.06 3.39 1.54
N GLU A 100 -12.61 4.43 2.17
CA GLU A 100 -13.18 5.59 1.48
C GLU A 100 -12.12 6.34 0.65
N PHE A 101 -10.91 6.52 1.17
CA PHE A 101 -9.82 7.18 0.44
C PHE A 101 -9.44 6.45 -0.86
N ALA A 102 -9.30 5.13 -0.79
CA ALA A 102 -8.85 4.28 -1.90
C ALA A 102 -10.01 3.65 -2.69
N HIS A 103 -11.25 4.07 -2.43
CA HIS A 103 -12.46 3.56 -3.09
C HIS A 103 -12.60 2.04 -3.01
N LEU A 104 -12.15 1.43 -1.90
CA LEU A 104 -12.18 -0.02 -1.74
C LEU A 104 -13.60 -0.52 -1.47
N ASP A 105 -14.06 -1.44 -2.33
CA ASP A 105 -15.30 -2.19 -2.14
C ASP A 105 -14.99 -3.70 -2.03
N LYS A 106 -15.61 -4.56 -2.84
CA LYS A 106 -15.55 -6.02 -2.67
C LYS A 106 -14.35 -6.66 -3.34
N LYS A 107 -13.99 -6.24 -4.55
CA LYS A 107 -12.91 -6.84 -5.33
C LYS A 107 -11.68 -5.97 -5.25
N LEU A 108 -10.56 -6.54 -4.84
CA LEU A 108 -9.34 -5.80 -4.59
C LEU A 108 -8.17 -6.44 -5.34
N MET A 109 -7.17 -5.62 -5.64
CA MET A 109 -5.86 -6.09 -6.10
C MET A 109 -4.80 -5.76 -5.06
N LEU A 110 -4.10 -6.79 -4.61
CA LEU A 110 -2.95 -6.67 -3.72
C LEU A 110 -1.66 -6.90 -4.52
N VAL A 111 -0.83 -5.86 -4.65
CA VAL A 111 0.33 -5.84 -5.55
C VAL A 111 1.61 -5.69 -4.75
N GLY A 112 2.56 -6.61 -4.92
CA GLY A 112 3.86 -6.57 -4.25
C GLY A 112 4.91 -5.83 -5.05
N LEU A 113 5.52 -4.81 -4.45
CA LEU A 113 6.55 -3.95 -5.06
C LEU A 113 7.87 -4.01 -4.28
N GLY A 114 8.28 -5.20 -3.89
CA GLY A 114 9.52 -5.47 -3.17
C GLY A 114 9.37 -5.25 -1.67
N ASN A 115 9.44 -4.00 -1.23
CA ASN A 115 9.45 -3.61 0.18
C ASN A 115 8.08 -3.22 0.74
N LYS A 116 7.08 -3.08 -0.13
CA LYS A 116 5.71 -2.72 0.22
C LYS A 116 4.71 -3.51 -0.61
N LEU A 117 3.47 -3.51 -0.16
CA LEU A 117 2.33 -3.89 -0.98
C LEU A 117 1.50 -2.65 -1.26
N GLU A 118 0.79 -2.67 -2.38
CA GLU A 118 -0.28 -1.74 -2.68
C GLU A 118 -1.60 -2.48 -2.66
N LEU A 119 -2.62 -1.84 -2.09
CA LEU A 119 -3.98 -2.34 -2.06
C LEU A 119 -4.88 -1.41 -2.85
N TRP A 120 -5.45 -1.96 -3.89
CA TRP A 120 -6.27 -1.27 -4.87
C TRP A 120 -7.68 -1.83 -4.90
N ASP A 121 -8.63 -1.00 -5.28
CA ASP A 121 -9.84 -1.47 -5.92
C ASP A 121 -9.49 -2.14 -7.27
N GLU A 122 -10.10 -3.28 -7.59
CA GLU A 122 -9.71 -4.09 -8.76
C GLU A 122 -9.94 -3.34 -10.09
N ASP A 123 -11.06 -2.62 -10.22
CA ASP A 123 -11.37 -1.87 -11.44
C ASP A 123 -10.42 -0.68 -11.62
N SER A 124 -10.10 0.02 -10.53
CA SER A 124 -9.12 1.11 -10.52
C SER A 124 -7.72 0.64 -10.90
N TRP A 125 -7.30 -0.55 -10.44
CA TRP A 125 -6.03 -1.16 -10.83
C TRP A 125 -5.98 -1.52 -12.31
N ASN A 126 -7.04 -2.17 -12.82
CA ASN A 126 -7.10 -2.56 -14.24
C ASN A 126 -7.08 -1.32 -15.15
N ALA A 127 -7.84 -0.28 -14.78
CA ALA A 127 -7.82 0.99 -15.50
C ALA A 127 -6.45 1.68 -15.49
N LEU A 128 -5.64 1.49 -14.43
CA LEU A 128 -4.26 1.97 -14.39
C LEU A 128 -3.34 1.15 -15.31
N MET A 129 -3.48 -0.17 -15.34
CA MET A 129 -2.66 -1.05 -16.18
C MET A 129 -3.00 -0.96 -17.67
N ASP A 130 -4.25 -0.61 -17.99
CA ASP A 130 -4.71 -0.39 -19.36
C ASP A 130 -4.34 1.01 -19.89
N GLN A 131 -3.89 1.92 -19.03
CA GLN A 131 -3.31 3.18 -19.50
C GLN A 131 -2.03 2.87 -20.27
N SER A 132 -2.00 3.26 -21.54
CA SER A 132 -0.77 3.20 -22.32
C SER A 132 0.30 4.02 -21.62
N ALA A 133 1.50 3.46 -21.54
CA ALA A 133 2.69 4.22 -21.17
C ALA A 133 3.09 5.13 -22.35
N ASP A 134 2.17 5.99 -22.79
CA ASP A 134 2.39 6.97 -23.84
C ASP A 134 3.14 8.15 -23.22
N GLY A 135 4.44 7.93 -23.02
CA GLY A 135 5.38 8.90 -22.46
C GLY A 135 6.80 8.51 -22.80
N GLU A 136 7.71 9.49 -22.78
CA GLU A 136 9.13 9.19 -22.88
C GLU A 136 9.55 8.29 -21.72
N MET A 137 10.26 7.20 -22.05
CA MET A 137 10.86 6.33 -21.05
C MET A 137 11.76 7.17 -20.13
N PRO A 138 11.46 7.23 -18.82
CA PRO A 138 12.28 7.97 -17.87
C PRO A 138 13.74 7.53 -17.95
N ALA A 139 14.67 8.48 -17.76
CA ALA A 139 16.11 8.22 -17.86
C ALA A 139 16.57 7.12 -16.88
N GLU A 140 15.88 6.98 -15.75
CA GLU A 140 16.10 5.95 -14.74
C GLU A 140 15.87 4.53 -15.28
N LEU A 141 14.95 4.36 -16.23
CA LEU A 141 14.65 3.06 -16.84
C LEU A 141 15.62 2.71 -17.98
N GLN A 142 16.29 3.71 -18.57
CA GLN A 142 17.21 3.49 -19.70
C GLN A 142 18.45 2.66 -19.32
N ASN A 143 18.81 2.65 -18.04
CA ASN A 143 19.97 1.91 -17.52
C ASN A 143 19.61 0.56 -16.87
N LEU A 144 18.35 0.12 -16.97
CA LEU A 144 17.95 -1.19 -16.46
C LEU A 144 18.36 -2.28 -17.46
N SER A 145 19.46 -2.99 -17.18
CA SER A 145 19.77 -4.26 -17.84
C SER A 145 19.24 -5.42 -17.00
N PHE A 146 18.40 -6.27 -17.59
CA PHE A 146 17.98 -7.56 -17.03
C PHE A 146 18.76 -8.69 -17.69
#